data_AF-A0A7C1FF36-F1
#
_entry.id   AF-A0A7C1FF36-F1
#
_cell.length_a   1.000
_cell.length_b   1.000
_cell.length_c   1.000
_cell.angle_alpha   90.00
_cell.angle_beta   90.00
_cell.angle_gamma   90.00
#
_symmetry.space_group_name_H-M   'P 1'
#
loop_
_entity.id
_entity.type
_entity.pdbx_description
1 polymer ?
#
loop_
_entity_poly.entity_id
_entity_poly.type
_entity_poly.pdbx_seq_one_letter_code
_entity_poly.pdbx_strand_id
1 'polypeptide(L)'
;VPLMGVSAAFIFAAQMLNFHVVAGTSGHLLGGALVAILLGPWAGMLVMTSVLAVQALLFQDGGLLALGANVLNMAVVGVLVGYVAYRGLSRLLGRGRLGLYAAGFAAGWLSVVVASLFAAAELALSGTAAWQVVVPAMGGVHALIGIGEGLITVGVLVFLSAARPDLVRLANREVTS
;
A
#
# COMPACT_ATOMS: atom_id res chain seq x y z
N VAL A 1 4.30 18.75 5.28
CA VAL A 1 3.04 18.61 6.05
C VAL A 1 1.79 18.59 5.15
N PRO A 2 1.51 19.55 4.24
CA PRO A 2 0.27 19.54 3.45
C PRO A 2 0.07 18.28 2.58
N LEU A 3 1.13 17.82 1.91
CA LEU A 3 1.09 16.61 1.08
C LEU A 3 0.80 15.34 1.91
N MET A 4 1.29 15.27 3.15
CA MET A 4 1.00 14.14 4.04
C MET A 4 -0.50 14.04 4.38
N GLY A 5 -1.13 15.18 4.68
CA GLY A 5 -2.57 15.24 4.97
C GLY A 5 -3.43 14.89 3.75
N VAL A 6 -3.09 15.41 2.57
CA VAL A 6 -3.82 15.09 1.32
C VAL A 6 -3.67 13.61 0.96
N SER A 7 -2.46 13.05 1.06
CA SER A 7 -2.24 11.62 0.83
C SER A 7 -3.02 10.76 1.85
N ALA A 8 -3.05 11.17 3.13
CA ALA A 8 -3.82 10.48 4.15
C ALA A 8 -5.32 10.44 3.81
N ALA A 9 -5.89 11.59 3.43
CA ALA A 9 -7.31 11.70 3.07
C ALA A 9 -7.64 10.84 1.83
N PHE A 10 -6.79 10.86 0.80
CA PHE A 10 -6.96 10.04 -0.40
C PHE A 10 -6.92 8.54 -0.08
N ILE A 11 -5.91 8.10 0.68
CA ILE A 11 -5.74 6.70 1.06
C ILE A 11 -6.90 6.23 1.93
N PHE A 12 -7.30 7.03 2.92
CA PHE A 12 -8.46 6.75 3.75
C PHE A 12 -9.71 6.54 2.88
N ALA A 13 -10.01 7.48 1.96
CA ALA A 13 -11.17 7.37 1.08
C ALA A 13 -11.10 6.13 0.16
N ALA A 14 -9.91 5.80 -0.36
CA ALA A 14 -9.70 4.63 -1.19
C ALA A 14 -9.89 3.31 -0.39
N GLN A 15 -9.44 3.26 0.86
CA GLN A 15 -9.58 2.10 1.74
C GLN A 15 -11.03 1.84 2.17
N MET A 16 -11.86 2.87 2.25
CA MET A 16 -13.30 2.72 2.52
C MET A 16 -14.07 2.04 1.38
N LEU A 17 -13.46 1.88 0.20
CA LEU A 17 -13.95 0.97 -0.84
C LEU A 17 -13.51 -0.46 -0.50
N ASN A 18 -14.24 -1.11 0.41
CA ASN A 18 -13.95 -2.46 0.85
C ASN A 18 -14.81 -3.51 0.11
N PHE A 19 -14.21 -4.68 -0.12
CA PHE A 19 -14.84 -5.84 -0.72
C PHE A 19 -14.81 -6.99 0.29
N HIS A 20 -15.88 -7.78 0.36
CA HIS A 20 -15.92 -8.96 1.23
C HIS A 20 -15.11 -10.11 0.62
N VAL A 21 -14.23 -10.71 1.41
CA VAL A 21 -13.39 -11.86 1.03
C VAL A 21 -13.87 -13.12 1.77
N VAL A 22 -13.63 -14.28 1.16
CA VAL A 22 -13.95 -15.58 1.75
C VAL A 22 -13.18 -15.77 3.06
N ALA A 23 -13.78 -16.47 4.03
CA ALA A 23 -13.24 -16.71 5.38
C ALA A 23 -13.26 -15.51 6.33
N GLY A 24 -14.19 -14.56 6.13
CA GLY A 24 -14.47 -13.48 7.08
C GLY A 24 -13.44 -12.33 7.06
N THR A 25 -12.54 -12.32 6.08
CA THR A 25 -11.62 -11.21 5.86
C THR A 25 -12.22 -10.21 4.86
N SER A 26 -11.77 -8.98 4.91
CA SER A 26 -12.06 -7.96 3.92
C SER A 26 -10.84 -7.75 3.02
N GLY A 27 -11.09 -7.36 1.78
CA GLY A 27 -10.08 -6.96 0.81
C GLY A 27 -10.33 -5.53 0.43
N HIS A 28 -9.31 -4.69 0.49
CA HIS A 28 -9.40 -3.29 0.10
C HIS A 28 -8.08 -2.80 -0.47
N LEU A 29 -8.11 -1.63 -1.10
CA LEU A 29 -6.92 -0.92 -1.55
C LEU A 29 -6.01 -0.61 -0.35
N LEU A 30 -4.69 -0.58 -0.54
CA LEU A 30 -3.74 -0.41 0.58
C LEU A 30 -3.15 0.99 0.65
N GLY A 31 -2.72 1.57 -0.47
CA GLY A 31 -2.07 2.88 -0.56
C GLY A 31 -0.59 2.90 -0.18
N GLY A 32 0.01 1.74 0.14
CA GLY A 32 1.35 1.64 0.73
C GLY A 32 2.47 2.04 -0.23
N ALA A 33 2.45 1.53 -1.46
CA ALA A 33 3.41 1.94 -2.47
C ALA A 33 3.24 3.41 -2.86
N LEU A 34 1.99 3.86 -3.04
CA LEU A 34 1.71 5.24 -3.41
C LEU A 34 2.28 6.22 -2.37
N VAL A 35 1.99 5.99 -1.08
CA VAL A 35 2.47 6.86 -0.01
C VAL A 35 3.99 6.80 0.12
N ALA A 36 4.59 5.61 -0.04
CA ALA A 36 6.03 5.42 -0.02
C ALA A 36 6.74 6.17 -1.15
N ILE A 37 6.16 6.16 -2.36
CA ILE A 37 6.73 6.86 -3.51
C ILE A 37 6.63 8.37 -3.33
N LEU A 38 5.51 8.88 -2.81
CA LEU A 38 5.29 10.32 -2.68
C LEU A 38 6.03 10.96 -1.51
N LEU A 39 6.23 10.23 -0.42
CA LEU A 39 6.68 10.79 0.87
C LEU A 39 7.90 10.08 1.46
N GLY A 40 8.37 9.00 0.84
CA GLY A 40 9.38 8.12 1.42
C GLY A 40 8.80 7.17 2.48
N PRO A 41 9.62 6.21 2.97
CA PRO A 41 9.13 5.12 3.82
C PRO A 41 8.72 5.59 5.22
N TRP A 42 9.47 6.53 5.80
CA TRP A 42 9.24 7.00 7.18
C TRP A 42 7.97 7.86 7.30
N ALA A 43 7.83 8.87 6.44
CA ALA A 43 6.62 9.68 6.42
C ALA A 43 5.42 8.87 5.92
N GLY A 44 5.63 7.93 4.99
CA GLY A 44 4.60 6.99 4.55
C GLY A 44 4.07 6.10 5.67
N MET A 45 4.95 5.55 6.50
CA MET A 45 4.58 4.79 7.71
C MET A 45 3.71 5.62 8.66
N LEU A 46 4.10 6.87 8.92
CA LEU A 46 3.34 7.76 9.80
C LEU A 46 1.95 8.12 9.23
N VAL A 47 1.88 8.39 7.92
CA VAL A 47 0.62 8.65 7.22
C VAL A 47 -0.29 7.44 7.29
N MET A 48 0.20 6.25 6.94
CA MET A 48 -0.61 5.03 6.96
C MET A 48 -1.07 4.70 8.38
N THR A 49 -0.21 4.83 9.38
CA THR A 49 -0.58 4.64 10.80
C THR A 49 -1.69 5.60 11.22
N SER A 50 -1.60 6.87 10.79
CA SER A 50 -2.63 7.88 11.10
C SER A 50 -3.98 7.52 10.46
N VAL A 51 -3.97 7.02 9.22
CA VAL A 51 -5.17 6.55 8.51
C VAL A 51 -5.82 5.38 9.26
N LEU A 52 -5.03 4.36 9.62
CA LEU A 52 -5.51 3.19 10.35
C LEU A 52 -6.05 3.55 11.75
N ALA A 53 -5.40 4.50 12.43
CA ALA A 53 -5.87 4.98 13.73
C ALA A 53 -7.25 5.65 13.61
N VAL A 54 -7.46 6.49 12.58
CA VAL A 54 -8.76 7.11 12.31
C VAL A 54 -9.82 6.06 11.98
N GLN A 55 -9.49 5.05 11.17
CA GLN A 55 -10.40 3.95 10.84
C GLN A 55 -10.84 3.19 12.09
N ALA A 56 -9.90 2.79 12.94
CA ALA A 56 -10.19 2.03 14.14
C ALA A 56 -10.96 2.85 15.20
N LEU A 57 -10.61 4.13 15.38
CA LEU A 57 -11.18 4.98 16.44
C LEU A 57 -12.54 5.60 16.07
N LEU A 58 -12.69 6.07 14.83
CA LEU A 58 -13.86 6.85 14.42
C LEU A 58 -14.85 6.06 13.57
N PHE A 59 -14.36 5.10 12.79
CA PHE A 59 -15.19 4.31 11.87
C PHE A 59 -15.40 2.87 12.35
N GLN A 60 -14.73 2.48 13.44
CA GLN A 60 -14.72 1.12 13.98
C GLN A 60 -14.34 0.06 12.94
N ASP A 61 -13.60 0.46 11.90
CA ASP A 61 -13.10 -0.43 10.87
C ASP A 61 -11.73 -0.99 11.27
N GLY A 62 -11.54 -2.29 11.09
CA GLY A 62 -10.31 -3.01 11.48
C GLY A 62 -10.13 -3.26 12.99
N GLY A 63 -10.87 -2.57 13.87
CA GLY A 63 -10.90 -2.82 15.32
C GLY A 63 -9.64 -2.42 16.10
N LEU A 64 -9.81 -1.95 17.35
CA LEU A 64 -8.70 -1.44 18.17
C LEU A 64 -7.68 -2.50 18.59
N LEU A 65 -8.13 -3.73 18.85
CA LEU A 65 -7.24 -4.83 19.25
C LEU A 65 -6.39 -5.34 18.08
N ALA A 66 -6.89 -5.22 16.85
CA ALA A 66 -6.18 -5.59 15.63
C ALA A 66 -5.38 -4.41 15.03
N LEU A 67 -5.48 -3.19 15.59
CA LEU A 67 -4.76 -2.02 15.09
C LEU A 67 -3.24 -2.26 15.01
N GLY A 68 -2.64 -2.95 15.98
CA GLY A 68 -1.22 -3.27 15.95
C GLY A 68 -0.83 -4.16 14.75
N ALA A 69 -1.61 -5.21 14.49
CA ALA A 69 -1.43 -6.08 13.33
C ALA A 69 -1.64 -5.32 12.02
N ASN A 70 -2.68 -4.48 11.94
CA ASN A 70 -2.95 -3.66 10.75
C ASN A 70 -1.82 -2.67 10.48
N VAL A 71 -1.26 -2.02 11.51
CA VAL A 71 -0.10 -1.14 11.39
C VAL A 71 1.12 -1.92 10.90
N LEU A 72 1.39 -3.10 11.44
CA LEU A 72 2.49 -3.94 10.98
C LEU A 72 2.33 -4.32 9.51
N ASN A 73 1.17 -4.84 9.11
CA ASN A 73 0.93 -5.30 7.75
C ASN A 73 0.91 -4.16 6.73
N MET A 74 0.20 -3.08 7.02
CA MET A 74 -0.07 -2.05 6.03
C MET A 74 0.90 -0.88 6.12
N ALA A 75 1.13 -0.35 7.33
CA ALA A 75 2.00 0.80 7.50
C ALA A 75 3.47 0.39 7.40
N VAL A 76 3.88 -0.75 7.96
CA VAL A 76 5.28 -1.19 7.92
C VAL A 76 5.55 -2.02 6.67
N VAL A 77 4.96 -3.22 6.56
CA VAL A 77 5.25 -4.15 5.47
C VAL A 77 4.84 -3.57 4.12
N GLY A 78 3.59 -3.11 3.99
CA GLY A 78 3.08 -2.54 2.74
C GLY A 78 3.90 -1.36 2.22
N VAL A 79 4.22 -0.38 3.08
CA VAL A 79 5.02 0.80 2.71
C VAL A 79 6.46 0.42 2.38
N LEU A 80 7.12 -0.41 3.19
CA LEU A 80 8.52 -0.80 2.96
C LEU A 80 8.68 -1.64 1.69
N VAL A 81 7.79 -2.61 1.46
CA VAL A 81 7.79 -3.41 0.23
C VAL A 81 7.58 -2.52 -0.98
N GLY A 82 6.60 -1.61 -0.93
CA GLY A 82 6.36 -0.65 -2.01
C GLY A 82 7.58 0.22 -2.29
N TYR A 83 8.22 0.75 -1.23
CA TYR A 83 9.42 1.58 -1.35
C TYR A 83 10.60 0.82 -1.99
N VAL A 84 10.92 -0.37 -1.46
CA VAL A 84 12.05 -1.18 -1.93
C VAL A 84 11.81 -1.66 -3.35
N ALA A 85 10.60 -2.13 -3.67
CA ALA A 85 10.22 -2.56 -5.01
C ALA A 85 10.36 -1.42 -6.01
N TYR A 86 9.78 -0.24 -5.70
CA TYR A 86 9.88 0.92 -6.58
C TYR A 86 11.32 1.35 -6.81
N ARG A 87 12.14 1.39 -5.74
CA ARG A 87 13.55 1.77 -5.80
C ARG A 87 14.38 0.79 -6.63
N GLY A 88 14.21 -0.51 -6.40
CA GLY A 88 14.91 -1.56 -7.12
C GLY A 88 14.53 -1.57 -8.60
N LEU A 89 13.24 -1.56 -8.90
CA LEU A 89 12.72 -1.60 -10.27
C LEU A 89 13.05 -0.32 -11.05
N SER A 90 12.99 0.86 -10.43
CA SER A 90 13.37 2.12 -11.09
C SER A 90 14.85 2.15 -11.47
N ARG A 91 15.71 1.45 -10.73
CA ARG A 91 17.14 1.29 -11.08
C ARG A 91 17.34 0.32 -12.24
N LEU A 92 16.56 -0.76 -12.28
CA LEU A 92 16.65 -1.79 -13.32
C LEU A 92 16.05 -1.34 -14.66
N LEU A 93 14.88 -0.70 -14.62
CA LEU A 93 14.10 -0.32 -15.81
C LEU A 93 14.50 1.04 -16.41
N GLY A 94 15.40 1.76 -15.72
CA GLY A 94 15.89 3.06 -16.15
C GLY A 94 14.93 4.23 -15.85
N ARG A 95 15.40 5.45 -16.15
CA ARG A 95 14.77 6.72 -15.74
C ARG A 95 13.70 7.25 -16.70
N GLY A 96 13.32 6.47 -17.71
CA GLY A 96 12.27 6.86 -18.65
C GLY A 96 10.88 6.82 -18.02
N ARG A 97 9.92 7.54 -18.61
CA ARG A 97 8.51 7.54 -18.16
C ARG A 97 7.94 6.13 -18.03
N LEU A 98 8.20 5.26 -19.01
CA LEU A 98 7.76 3.87 -18.99
C LEU A 98 8.36 3.08 -17.82
N GLY A 99 9.65 3.30 -17.51
CA GLY A 99 10.32 2.66 -16.38
C GLY A 99 9.72 3.07 -15.04
N LEU A 100 9.42 4.36 -14.88
CA LEU A 100 8.75 4.89 -13.68
C LEU A 100 7.35 4.30 -13.50
N TYR A 101 6.56 4.21 -14.58
CA TYR A 101 5.20 3.67 -14.50
C TYR A 101 5.20 2.16 -14.26
N ALA A 102 6.07 1.41 -14.93
CA ALA A 102 6.21 -0.02 -14.69
C ALA A 102 6.69 -0.32 -13.26
N ALA A 103 7.67 0.44 -12.75
CA ALA A 103 8.12 0.34 -11.37
C ALA A 103 7.01 0.68 -10.37
N GLY A 104 6.24 1.75 -10.64
CA GLY A 104 5.10 2.15 -9.79
C GLY A 104 3.99 1.10 -9.74
N PHE A 105 3.61 0.54 -10.89
CA PHE A 105 2.63 -0.54 -10.98
C PHE A 105 3.05 -1.76 -10.15
N ALA A 106 4.27 -2.25 -10.42
CA ALA A 106 4.79 -3.43 -9.77
C ALA A 106 4.99 -3.22 -8.25
N ALA A 107 5.41 -2.01 -7.84
CA ALA A 107 5.50 -1.65 -6.43
C ALA A 107 4.13 -1.67 -5.74
N GLY A 108 3.09 -1.11 -6.36
CA GLY A 108 1.72 -1.16 -5.85
C GLY A 108 1.21 -2.58 -5.70
N TRP A 109 1.40 -3.41 -6.74
CA TRP A 109 0.99 -4.81 -6.72
C TRP A 109 1.72 -5.61 -5.63
N LEU A 110 3.06 -5.52 -5.56
CA LEU A 110 3.86 -6.23 -4.56
C LEU A 110 3.54 -5.76 -3.14
N SER A 111 3.33 -4.47 -2.93
CA SER A 111 2.95 -3.89 -1.62
C SER A 111 1.70 -4.57 -1.07
N VAL A 112 0.64 -4.67 -1.89
CA VAL A 112 -0.63 -5.28 -1.50
C VAL A 112 -0.49 -6.78 -1.26
N VAL A 113 0.11 -7.50 -2.21
CA VAL A 113 0.21 -8.96 -2.13
C VAL A 113 1.04 -9.38 -0.93
N VAL A 114 2.21 -8.79 -0.73
CA VAL A 114 3.08 -9.17 0.40
C VAL A 114 2.43 -8.82 1.74
N ALA A 115 1.84 -7.63 1.88
CA ALA A 115 1.12 -7.26 3.10
C ALA A 115 -0.04 -8.23 3.41
N SER A 116 -0.79 -8.65 2.39
CA SER A 116 -1.90 -9.60 2.57
C SER A 116 -1.43 -10.99 3.02
N LEU A 117 -0.26 -11.44 2.55
CA LEU A 117 0.32 -12.72 2.94
C LEU A 117 0.87 -12.67 4.37
N PHE A 118 1.40 -11.53 4.82
CA PHE A 118 1.76 -11.32 6.22
C PHE A 118 0.51 -11.38 7.12
N ALA A 119 -0.56 -10.69 6.75
CA ALA A 119 -1.83 -10.77 7.49
C ALA A 119 -2.39 -12.21 7.52
N ALA A 120 -2.32 -12.94 6.39
CA ALA A 120 -2.73 -14.34 6.33
C ALA A 120 -1.89 -15.23 7.26
N ALA A 121 -0.58 -14.99 7.34
CA ALA A 121 0.31 -15.71 8.25
C ALA A 121 -0.02 -15.41 9.72
N GLU A 122 -0.31 -14.16 10.09
CA GLU A 122 -0.74 -13.78 11.44
C GLU A 122 -2.06 -14.47 11.84
N LEU A 123 -3.04 -14.52 10.94
CA LEU A 123 -4.31 -15.23 11.16
C LEU A 123 -4.10 -16.73 11.35
N ALA A 124 -3.17 -17.33 10.58
CA ALA A 124 -2.89 -18.74 10.69
C ALA A 124 -2.08 -19.09 11.95
N LEU A 125 -1.09 -18.27 12.30
CA LEU A 125 -0.28 -18.42 13.51
C LEU A 125 -1.10 -18.21 14.79
N SER A 126 -2.12 -17.35 14.76
CA SER A 126 -3.03 -17.17 15.90
C SER A 126 -4.03 -18.31 16.08
N GLY A 127 -4.11 -19.25 15.13
CA GLY A 127 -5.11 -20.33 15.14
C GLY A 127 -6.51 -19.90 14.71
N THR A 128 -6.67 -18.65 14.22
CA THR A 128 -7.97 -18.11 13.78
C THR A 128 -8.43 -18.75 12.47
N ALA A 129 -7.51 -19.09 11.58
CA ALA A 129 -7.81 -19.74 10.31
C ALA A 129 -6.74 -20.78 9.93
N ALA A 130 -7.12 -21.82 9.18
CA ALA A 130 -6.16 -22.81 8.70
C ALA A 130 -5.29 -22.23 7.57
N TRP A 131 -3.99 -22.55 7.58
CA TRP A 131 -3.03 -22.12 6.55
C TRP A 131 -3.50 -22.42 5.12
N GLN A 132 -4.03 -23.63 4.87
CA GLN A 132 -4.47 -24.04 3.53
C GLN A 132 -5.70 -23.26 3.04
N VAL A 133 -6.39 -22.55 3.92
CA VAL A 133 -7.58 -21.76 3.60
C VAL A 133 -7.21 -20.29 3.45
N VAL A 134 -6.57 -19.70 4.46
CA VAL A 134 -6.37 -18.25 4.51
C VAL A 134 -5.32 -17.75 3.53
N VAL A 135 -4.23 -18.49 3.30
CA VAL A 135 -3.16 -18.08 2.38
C VAL A 135 -3.65 -17.97 0.93
N PRO A 136 -4.30 -18.98 0.32
CA PRO A 136 -4.81 -18.83 -1.04
C PRO A 136 -5.97 -17.84 -1.12
N ALA A 137 -6.82 -17.73 -0.10
CA ALA A 137 -7.92 -16.77 -0.09
C ALA A 137 -7.40 -15.32 -0.07
N MET A 138 -6.52 -14.99 0.88
CA MET A 138 -5.95 -13.65 1.01
C MET A 138 -5.05 -13.33 -0.17
N GLY A 139 -4.10 -14.20 -0.50
CA GLY A 139 -3.16 -13.97 -1.59
C GLY A 139 -3.85 -13.89 -2.96
N GLY A 140 -4.84 -14.73 -3.22
CA GLY A 140 -5.59 -14.74 -4.48
C GLY A 140 -6.41 -13.48 -4.69
N VAL A 141 -7.21 -13.08 -3.70
CA VAL A 141 -8.02 -11.85 -3.83
C VAL A 141 -7.13 -10.61 -3.87
N HIS A 142 -6.10 -10.53 -3.03
CA HIS A 142 -5.21 -9.37 -3.01
C HIS A 142 -4.30 -9.29 -4.23
N ALA A 143 -4.04 -10.39 -4.94
CA ALA A 143 -3.40 -10.35 -6.26
C ALA A 143 -4.28 -9.62 -7.30
N LEU A 144 -5.60 -9.77 -7.24
CA LEU A 144 -6.54 -9.05 -8.11
C LEU A 144 -6.68 -7.58 -7.68
N ILE A 145 -6.85 -7.33 -6.39
CA ILE A 145 -6.90 -5.97 -5.83
C ILE A 145 -5.60 -5.21 -6.14
N GLY A 146 -4.46 -5.90 -6.04
CA GLY A 146 -3.14 -5.35 -6.34
C GLY A 146 -3.01 -4.84 -7.79
N ILE A 147 -3.77 -5.39 -8.75
CA ILE A 147 -3.82 -4.84 -10.12
C ILE A 147 -4.45 -3.45 -10.09
N GLY A 148 -5.58 -3.29 -9.39
CA GLY A 148 -6.23 -2.00 -9.19
C GLY A 148 -5.32 -1.01 -8.48
N GLU A 149 -4.64 -1.44 -7.41
CA GLU A 149 -3.67 -0.63 -6.68
C GLU A 149 -2.51 -0.15 -7.58
N GLY A 150 -1.96 -1.05 -8.39
CA GLY A 150 -0.91 -0.73 -9.35
C GLY A 150 -1.37 0.30 -10.38
N LEU A 151 -2.59 0.14 -10.92
CA LEU A 151 -3.18 1.09 -11.87
C LEU A 151 -3.43 2.46 -11.24
N ILE A 152 -3.96 2.51 -10.01
CA ILE A 152 -4.17 3.76 -9.26
C ILE A 152 -2.83 4.43 -9.02
N THR A 153 -1.81 3.68 -8.59
CA THR A 153 -0.46 4.21 -8.36
C THR A 153 0.09 4.84 -9.64
N VAL A 154 0.00 4.15 -10.79
CA VAL A 154 0.43 4.71 -12.08
C VAL A 154 -0.40 5.93 -12.47
N GLY A 155 -1.71 5.90 -12.30
CA GLY A 155 -2.59 7.02 -12.61
C GLY A 155 -2.20 8.29 -11.84
N VAL A 156 -1.90 8.16 -10.55
CA VAL A 156 -1.41 9.27 -9.73
C VAL A 156 -0.03 9.74 -10.20
N LEU A 157 0.89 8.84 -10.53
CA LEU A 157 2.22 9.21 -11.05
C LEU A 157 2.13 9.94 -12.40
N VAL A 158 1.24 9.51 -13.29
CA VAL A 158 0.97 10.18 -14.58
C VAL A 158 0.41 11.57 -14.33
N PHE A 159 -0.63 11.69 -13.49
CA PHE A 159 -1.23 12.98 -13.14
C PHE A 159 -0.22 13.95 -12.55
N LEU A 160 0.57 13.51 -11.56
CA LEU A 160 1.59 14.35 -10.93
C LEU A 160 2.72 14.71 -11.89
N SER A 161 3.09 13.80 -12.80
CA SER A 161 4.09 14.12 -13.84
C SER A 161 3.63 15.23 -14.78
N ALA A 162 2.32 15.42 -14.96
CA ALA A 162 1.73 16.48 -15.78
C ALA A 162 1.45 17.75 -14.97
N ALA A 163 0.81 17.63 -13.80
CA ALA A 163 0.32 18.76 -13.01
C ALA A 163 1.36 19.34 -12.04
N ARG A 164 2.23 18.49 -11.47
CA ARG A 164 3.21 18.82 -10.42
C ARG A 164 4.53 18.06 -10.58
N PRO A 165 5.28 18.28 -11.67
CA PRO A 165 6.52 17.56 -11.97
C PRO A 165 7.64 17.82 -10.94
N ASP A 166 7.50 18.83 -10.09
CA ASP A 166 8.33 19.05 -8.91
C ASP A 166 8.24 17.89 -7.90
N LEU A 167 7.04 17.37 -7.64
CA LEU A 167 6.82 16.31 -6.64
C LEU A 167 7.41 14.97 -7.08
N VAL A 168 7.27 14.61 -8.36
CA VAL A 168 7.85 13.38 -8.92
C VAL A 168 9.39 13.45 -8.93
N ARG A 169 9.97 14.64 -9.13
CA ARG A 169 11.42 14.83 -9.09
C ARG A 169 11.99 14.70 -7.68
N LEU A 170 11.28 15.19 -6.67
CA LEU A 170 11.68 15.03 -5.26
C LEU A 170 11.63 13.56 -4.83
N ALA A 171 10.53 12.87 -5.13
CA ALA A 171 10.39 11.43 -4.92
C ALA A 171 11.53 10.64 -5.59
N ASN A 172 11.83 10.93 -6.85
CA ASN A 172 12.92 10.25 -7.57
C ASN A 172 14.31 10.57 -7.02
N ARG A 173 14.54 11.75 -6.42
CA ARG A 173 15.82 12.09 -5.81
C ARG A 173 16.06 11.29 -4.54
N GLU A 174 15.11 11.25 -3.61
CA GLU A 174 15.24 10.48 -2.36
C GLU A 174 15.38 8.97 -2.61
N VAL A 175 14.67 8.45 -3.61
CA VAL A 175 14.75 7.04 -3.99
C VAL A 175 16.10 6.69 -4.64
N THR A 176 16.79 7.63 -5.29
CA THR A 176 18.03 7.31 -6.04
C THR A 176 19.33 7.73 -5.38
N SER A 177 19.31 8.62 -4.38
CA SER A 177 20.40 8.79 -3.40
C SER A 177 20.58 7.55 -2.53
#